data_AF-A0AAE4BT79-F1
#
_entry.id   AF-A0AAE4BT79-F1
#
_cell.length_a   1.000
_cell.length_b   1.000
_cell.length_c   1.000
_cell.angle_alpha   90.00
_cell.angle_beta   90.00
_cell.angle_gamma   90.00
#
_symmetry.space_group_name_H-M   'P 1'
#
loop_
_entity.id
_entity.type
_entity.pdbx_description
1 polymer ?
#
loop_
_entity_poly.entity_id
_entity_poly.type
_entity_poly.pdbx_seq_one_letter_code
_entity_poly.pdbx_strand_id
1 'polypeptide(L)'
;MKNLFFVVAMYAALFLSSCSNSSDEINDDIQSLSQGDFISDQMAKLHDAGFDTSKLELSHDHFVYDGDMLIGFDDVEEVGFHSVSDMIFGDNSRVKQRIYGNGVPRHLVDDVKIYVNSDVPTKWKNATNRAISKWNALNQGNSKIKITLTSSSSSAHIRVQKYYSDNNVLANAYSATSTKIGSPISVNTKYNHWTEDGLTTVMMHELGHCFGLAHTNDNSETLLAGTPASDSQSIMNSSTGNSYRPFSFYDKKAVEILYPKASSSINLSISGPSSYRVVSGRNYHAEWILSIGANSEAPYEITWYTRTGSTWVEYSSAKNSTTIDNQQFPRVSYSIDIKAVVKDKNNKTGEIIKSNIRAN
;
A
#
# COMPACT_ATOMS: atom_id res chain seq x y z
N MET A 1 -15.30 -70.88 -58.17
CA MET A 1 -14.01 -70.23 -58.48
C MET A 1 -14.27 -69.05 -59.41
N LYS A 2 -13.69 -67.88 -59.08
CA LYS A 2 -13.51 -66.68 -59.92
C LYS A 2 -14.75 -65.79 -60.15
N ASN A 3 -14.78 -64.70 -59.38
CA ASN A 3 -14.89 -63.29 -59.74
C ASN A 3 -15.42 -62.97 -61.16
N LEU A 4 -16.28 -61.96 -61.31
CA LEU A 4 -15.91 -60.59 -61.73
C LEU A 4 -17.13 -59.80 -62.31
N PHE A 5 -17.59 -58.81 -61.53
CA PHE A 5 -18.11 -57.47 -61.89
C PHE A 5 -19.46 -57.18 -62.60
N PHE A 6 -20.11 -56.16 -62.00
CA PHE A 6 -20.97 -55.08 -62.52
C PHE A 6 -22.44 -55.37 -62.88
N VAL A 7 -23.37 -54.84 -62.05
CA VAL A 7 -24.30 -53.71 -62.34
C VAL A 7 -25.58 -53.80 -61.46
N VAL A 8 -25.80 -52.72 -60.67
CA VAL A 8 -27.08 -52.16 -60.13
C VAL A 8 -27.81 -52.92 -59.01
N ALA A 9 -27.83 -52.34 -57.80
CA ALA A 9 -29.03 -51.69 -57.22
C ALA A 9 -28.87 -51.29 -55.74
N MET A 10 -29.28 -50.05 -55.46
CA MET A 10 -30.01 -49.59 -54.25
C MET A 10 -29.32 -49.48 -52.87
N TYR A 11 -29.33 -48.22 -52.40
CA TYR A 11 -29.33 -47.73 -51.01
C TYR A 11 -28.09 -47.94 -50.14
N ALA A 12 -27.16 -46.98 -50.22
CA ALA A 12 -26.33 -46.59 -49.08
C ALA A 12 -26.82 -45.24 -48.55
N ALA A 13 -27.30 -45.24 -47.31
CA ALA A 13 -27.76 -44.07 -46.60
C ALA A 13 -26.60 -43.11 -46.29
N LEU A 14 -26.89 -41.84 -46.49
CA LEU A 14 -26.07 -40.65 -46.34
C LEU A 14 -25.29 -40.58 -45.02
N PHE A 15 -23.95 -40.68 -45.12
CA PHE A 15 -23.02 -40.03 -44.20
C PHE A 15 -21.92 -39.35 -45.02
N LEU A 16 -22.19 -38.12 -45.44
CA LEU A 16 -21.17 -37.16 -45.87
C LEU A 16 -21.36 -35.90 -45.03
N SER A 17 -20.58 -35.79 -43.96
CA SER A 17 -20.30 -34.49 -43.34
C SER A 17 -19.28 -33.80 -44.24
N SER A 18 -19.80 -32.99 -45.15
CA SER A 18 -19.05 -32.03 -45.96
C SER A 18 -19.63 -30.67 -45.62
N CYS A 19 -19.04 -29.99 -44.64
CA CYS A 19 -19.28 -28.57 -44.45
C CYS A 19 -18.77 -27.85 -45.70
N SER A 20 -19.70 -27.48 -46.57
CA SER A 20 -19.48 -26.49 -47.61
C SER A 20 -19.10 -25.18 -46.94
N ASN A 21 -18.01 -24.57 -47.40
CA ASN A 21 -17.69 -23.17 -47.14
C ASN A 21 -18.86 -22.30 -47.63
N SER A 22 -19.72 -21.89 -46.71
CA SER A 22 -20.51 -20.67 -46.83
C SER A 22 -19.77 -19.61 -46.03
N SER A 23 -19.10 -18.73 -46.74
CA SER A 23 -18.63 -17.45 -46.24
C SER A 23 -19.85 -16.63 -45.84
N ASP A 24 -20.27 -16.78 -44.59
CA ASP A 24 -21.07 -15.77 -43.92
C ASP A 24 -20.09 -14.66 -43.51
N GLU A 25 -20.13 -13.54 -44.25
CA GLU A 25 -19.59 -12.26 -43.78
C GLU A 25 -20.34 -11.88 -42.50
N ILE A 26 -19.78 -12.27 -41.35
CA ILE A 26 -20.17 -11.71 -40.07
C ILE A 26 -19.62 -10.29 -40.03
N ASN A 27 -20.56 -9.35 -39.95
CA ASN A 27 -20.38 -7.92 -39.93
C ASN A 27 -19.39 -7.45 -38.83
N ASP A 28 -18.18 -7.05 -39.25
CA ASP A 28 -17.13 -6.43 -38.41
C ASP A 28 -17.59 -5.13 -37.71
N ASP A 29 -18.67 -4.50 -38.18
CA ASP A 29 -19.18 -3.25 -37.59
C ASP A 29 -19.87 -3.47 -36.23
N ILE A 30 -20.36 -4.67 -35.90
CA ILE A 30 -21.06 -4.94 -34.62
C ILE A 30 -20.07 -5.29 -33.48
N GLN A 31 -18.90 -5.87 -33.79
CA GLN A 31 -17.85 -6.10 -32.79
C GLN A 31 -17.07 -4.82 -32.46
N SER A 32 -16.83 -3.94 -33.44
CA SER A 32 -16.09 -2.68 -33.19
C SER A 32 -16.89 -1.65 -32.38
N LEU A 33 -18.22 -1.58 -32.56
CA LEU A 33 -19.09 -0.72 -31.75
C LEU A 33 -19.16 -1.17 -30.28
N SER A 34 -19.23 -2.47 -30.02
CA SER A 34 -19.28 -2.99 -28.63
C SER A 34 -17.95 -2.89 -27.90
N GLN A 35 -16.82 -2.99 -28.60
CA GLN A 35 -15.50 -2.72 -28.02
C GLN A 35 -15.29 -1.23 -27.77
N GLY A 36 -15.75 -0.36 -28.68
CA GLY A 36 -15.68 1.10 -28.51
C GLY A 36 -16.49 1.58 -27.30
N ASP A 37 -17.72 1.09 -27.15
CA ASP A 37 -18.58 1.41 -26.01
C ASP A 37 -17.99 0.91 -24.69
N PHE A 38 -17.42 -0.30 -24.68
CA PHE A 38 -16.72 -0.84 -23.51
C PHE A 38 -15.54 0.04 -23.10
N ILE A 39 -14.62 0.39 -24.03
CA ILE A 39 -13.46 1.22 -23.71
C ILE A 39 -13.90 2.61 -23.21
N SER A 40 -14.92 3.20 -23.82
CA SER A 40 -15.50 4.47 -23.38
C SER A 40 -16.04 4.41 -21.95
N ASP A 41 -16.78 3.34 -21.60
CA ASP A 41 -17.28 3.10 -20.24
C ASP A 41 -16.12 2.98 -19.22
N GLN A 42 -15.07 2.24 -19.57
CA GLN A 42 -13.89 2.11 -18.70
C GLN A 42 -13.16 3.45 -18.50
N MET A 43 -13.01 4.25 -19.55
CA MET A 43 -12.41 5.59 -19.44
C MET A 43 -13.26 6.53 -18.58
N ALA A 44 -14.60 6.45 -18.69
CA ALA A 44 -15.50 7.22 -17.84
C ALA A 44 -15.37 6.84 -16.36
N LYS A 45 -15.28 5.54 -16.05
CA LYS A 45 -15.04 5.06 -14.68
C LYS A 45 -13.72 5.55 -14.11
N LEU A 46 -12.65 5.56 -14.92
CA LEU A 46 -11.35 6.11 -14.50
C LEU A 46 -11.42 7.63 -14.28
N HIS A 47 -12.12 8.37 -15.15
CA HIS A 47 -12.38 9.80 -14.95
C HIS A 47 -13.13 10.07 -13.63
N ASP A 48 -14.18 9.31 -13.35
CA ASP A 48 -14.99 9.44 -12.13
C ASP A 48 -14.19 9.06 -10.87
N ALA A 49 -13.22 8.16 -11.03
CA ALA A 49 -12.21 7.84 -10.03
C ALA A 49 -11.13 8.92 -9.86
N GLY A 50 -11.13 10.00 -10.64
CA GLY A 50 -10.17 11.10 -10.52
C GLY A 50 -8.89 10.93 -11.35
N PHE A 51 -8.82 9.94 -12.24
CA PHE A 51 -7.72 9.84 -13.20
C PHE A 51 -7.85 10.92 -14.29
N ASP A 52 -6.71 11.50 -14.68
CA ASP A 52 -6.65 12.39 -15.83
C ASP A 52 -6.63 11.57 -17.13
N THR A 53 -7.80 11.40 -17.74
CA THR A 53 -7.96 10.55 -18.93
C THR A 53 -7.17 11.05 -20.15
N SER A 54 -6.65 12.29 -20.15
CA SER A 54 -5.77 12.77 -21.22
C SER A 54 -4.40 12.08 -21.24
N LYS A 55 -4.06 11.37 -20.16
CA LYS A 55 -2.82 10.61 -19.98
C LYS A 55 -2.97 9.11 -20.21
N LEU A 56 -4.18 8.65 -20.51
CA LEU A 56 -4.44 7.26 -20.80
C LEU A 56 -4.08 6.97 -22.26
N GLU A 57 -3.15 6.06 -22.46
CA GLU A 57 -2.89 5.44 -23.75
C GLU A 57 -3.57 4.07 -23.78
N LEU A 58 -4.28 3.79 -24.86
CA LEU A 58 -4.98 2.51 -25.03
C LEU A 58 -3.99 1.43 -25.51
N SER A 59 -3.98 0.30 -24.82
CA SER A 59 -3.31 -0.93 -25.25
C SER A 59 -4.36 -2.02 -25.52
N HIS A 60 -3.90 -3.23 -25.86
CA HIS A 60 -4.80 -4.33 -26.25
C HIS A 60 -5.75 -4.77 -25.13
N ASP A 61 -5.24 -4.86 -23.90
CA ASP A 61 -5.93 -5.42 -22.73
C ASP A 61 -5.84 -4.54 -21.47
N HIS A 62 -5.26 -3.34 -21.59
CA HIS A 62 -5.07 -2.40 -20.49
C HIS A 62 -4.95 -0.95 -21.00
N PHE A 63 -5.06 -0.01 -20.07
CA PHE A 63 -4.58 1.36 -20.26
C PHE A 63 -3.15 1.51 -19.75
N VAL A 64 -2.34 2.31 -20.44
CA VAL A 64 -1.07 2.83 -19.93
C VAL A 64 -1.33 4.25 -19.43
N TYR A 65 -1.08 4.50 -18.15
CA TYR A 65 -1.27 5.79 -17.51
C TYR A 65 0.08 6.40 -17.14
N ASP A 66 0.26 7.67 -17.51
CA ASP A 66 1.47 8.47 -17.24
C ASP A 66 2.80 7.81 -17.70
N GLY A 67 2.71 6.89 -18.66
CA GLY A 67 3.81 6.33 -19.44
C GLY A 67 4.32 4.95 -19.01
N ASP A 68 4.17 4.56 -17.74
CA ASP A 68 4.73 3.33 -17.18
C ASP A 68 3.81 2.57 -16.21
N MET A 69 2.66 3.13 -15.85
CA MET A 69 1.68 2.39 -15.04
C MET A 69 0.62 1.73 -15.92
N LEU A 70 0.34 0.45 -15.67
CA LEU A 70 -0.69 -0.31 -16.38
C LEU A 70 -1.96 -0.45 -15.52
N ILE A 71 -3.12 -0.23 -16.12
CA ILE A 71 -4.45 -0.46 -15.52
C ILE A 71 -5.19 -1.46 -16.42
N GLY A 72 -5.33 -2.71 -15.97
CA GLY A 72 -6.09 -3.72 -16.69
C GLY A 72 -7.56 -3.34 -16.81
N PHE A 73 -8.21 -3.67 -17.93
CA PHE A 73 -9.63 -3.34 -18.09
C PHE A 73 -10.52 -3.98 -17.02
N ASP A 74 -10.18 -5.19 -16.57
CA ASP A 74 -10.92 -5.89 -15.52
C ASP A 74 -10.72 -5.29 -14.12
N ASP A 75 -9.72 -4.42 -13.93
CA ASP A 75 -9.34 -3.85 -12.63
C ASP A 75 -9.86 -2.40 -12.44
N VAL A 76 -10.42 -1.77 -13.47
CA VAL A 76 -10.83 -0.35 -13.47
C VAL A 76 -11.76 -0.01 -12.30
N GLU A 77 -12.74 -0.87 -12.02
CA GLU A 77 -13.69 -0.67 -10.91
C GLU A 77 -13.01 -0.78 -9.53
N GLU A 78 -11.96 -1.58 -9.40
CA GLU A 78 -11.25 -1.81 -8.15
C GLU A 78 -10.18 -0.74 -7.86
N VAL A 79 -9.64 -0.12 -8.91
CA VAL A 79 -8.69 1.00 -8.82
C VAL A 79 -9.43 2.31 -8.49
N GLY A 80 -10.69 2.43 -8.91
CA GLY A 80 -11.47 3.64 -8.76
C GLY A 80 -12.12 3.92 -7.40
N PHE A 81 -12.10 2.95 -6.48
CA PHE A 81 -12.78 3.10 -5.19
C PHE A 81 -11.98 3.98 -4.22
N HIS A 82 -12.44 5.21 -4.02
CA HIS A 82 -11.98 6.13 -2.98
C HIS A 82 -12.97 6.09 -1.80
N SER A 83 -12.62 5.47 -0.67
CA SER A 83 -13.36 5.74 0.56
C SER A 83 -12.77 6.99 1.20
N VAL A 84 -13.31 8.13 0.79
CA VAL A 84 -12.90 9.50 1.15
C VAL A 84 -13.04 9.79 2.66
N SER A 85 -13.64 8.91 3.46
CA SER A 85 -13.91 9.18 4.87
C SER A 85 -12.68 9.18 5.79
N ASP A 86 -11.51 8.73 5.33
CA ASP A 86 -10.29 8.62 6.15
C ASP A 86 -9.18 9.64 5.78
N MET A 87 -9.41 10.56 4.83
CA MET A 87 -8.37 11.46 4.31
C MET A 87 -8.60 12.91 4.76
N ILE A 88 -7.74 13.42 5.65
CA ILE A 88 -7.70 14.86 6.01
C ILE A 88 -6.98 15.63 4.92
N PHE A 89 -7.72 16.41 4.12
CA PHE A 89 -7.18 17.27 3.07
C PHE A 89 -6.62 18.58 3.65
N GLY A 90 -5.35 18.86 3.38
CA GLY A 90 -4.70 20.16 3.59
C GLY A 90 -4.51 20.90 2.26
N ASP A 91 -4.67 22.21 2.31
CA ASP A 91 -4.81 23.19 1.22
C ASP A 91 -3.77 23.10 0.06
N ASN A 92 -4.24 23.55 -1.11
CA ASN A 92 -3.58 23.62 -2.41
C ASN A 92 -2.29 24.45 -2.39
N SER A 93 -1.13 23.83 -2.66
CA SER A 93 -0.18 24.34 -3.65
C SER A 93 1.05 23.44 -3.82
N ARG A 94 1.18 22.94 -5.06
CA ARG A 94 2.36 22.50 -5.82
C ARG A 94 3.34 21.53 -5.16
N VAL A 95 3.23 20.31 -5.72
CA VAL A 95 4.01 19.03 -5.78
C VAL A 95 3.48 17.93 -4.80
N LYS A 96 3.98 16.67 -4.73
CA LYS A 96 3.07 15.52 -4.49
C LYS A 96 3.75 14.24 -4.02
N GLN A 97 3.26 13.58 -2.97
CA GLN A 97 3.29 12.11 -2.94
C GLN A 97 1.87 11.60 -3.03
N ARG A 98 1.64 10.66 -3.94
CA ARG A 98 0.30 10.32 -4.37
C ARG A 98 0.07 8.83 -4.35
N ILE A 99 -1.20 8.45 -4.17
CA ILE A 99 -1.66 7.08 -4.24
C ILE A 99 -2.75 6.95 -5.30
N TYR A 100 -2.82 5.78 -5.90
CA TYR A 100 -3.97 5.38 -6.72
C TYR A 100 -5.03 4.74 -5.80
N GLY A 101 -6.27 5.23 -5.86
CA GLY A 101 -7.39 4.71 -5.05
C GLY A 101 -7.10 4.70 -3.54
N ASN A 102 -7.47 3.61 -2.85
CA ASN A 102 -7.24 3.44 -1.40
C ASN A 102 -5.86 2.81 -1.04
N GLY A 103 -4.96 2.59 -2.01
CA GLY A 103 -3.75 1.78 -1.83
C GLY A 103 -4.03 0.27 -1.70
N VAL A 104 -3.00 -0.54 -1.47
CA VAL A 104 -3.15 -2.00 -1.29
C VAL A 104 -3.77 -2.29 0.10
N PRO A 105 -4.69 -3.26 0.23
CA PRO A 105 -5.10 -3.76 1.54
C PRO A 105 -3.90 -4.10 2.42
N ARG A 106 -3.88 -3.52 3.63
CA ARG A 106 -2.74 -3.65 4.55
C ARG A 106 -2.32 -5.10 4.76
N HIS A 107 -3.24 -6.07 4.76
CA HIS A 107 -2.91 -7.49 4.98
C HIS A 107 -2.14 -8.15 3.83
N LEU A 108 -2.04 -7.55 2.65
CA LEU A 108 -1.34 -8.15 1.51
C LEU A 108 0.16 -7.85 1.51
N VAL A 109 0.60 -6.81 2.24
CA VAL A 109 1.98 -6.33 2.14
C VAL A 109 2.96 -6.94 3.15
N ASP A 110 2.50 -7.76 4.10
CA ASP A 110 3.36 -8.39 5.13
C ASP A 110 3.86 -9.82 4.78
N ASP A 111 3.52 -10.34 3.60
CA ASP A 111 4.12 -11.54 2.97
C ASP A 111 4.09 -11.48 1.43
N VAL A 112 4.74 -10.48 0.83
CA VAL A 112 4.81 -10.34 -0.63
C VAL A 112 5.83 -11.34 -1.21
N LYS A 113 5.45 -12.05 -2.28
CA LYS A 113 6.29 -13.03 -2.97
C LYS A 113 6.53 -12.59 -4.39
N ILE A 114 7.79 -12.43 -4.77
CA ILE A 114 8.19 -12.03 -6.11
C ILE A 114 8.84 -13.20 -6.82
N TYR A 115 8.34 -13.51 -8.01
CA TYR A 115 8.97 -14.44 -8.94
C TYR A 115 9.58 -13.66 -10.10
N VAL A 116 10.85 -13.95 -10.43
CA VAL A 116 11.52 -13.35 -11.59
C VAL A 116 11.65 -14.41 -12.67
N ASN A 117 11.09 -14.16 -13.85
CA ASN A 117 11.16 -15.11 -14.95
C ASN A 117 12.62 -15.47 -15.29
N SER A 118 12.85 -16.73 -15.64
CA SER A 118 14.18 -17.27 -15.88
C SER A 118 14.90 -16.61 -17.06
N ASP A 119 14.15 -16.03 -17.99
CA ASP A 119 14.67 -15.37 -19.19
C ASP A 119 14.92 -13.86 -19.03
N VAL A 120 14.59 -13.28 -17.86
CA VAL A 120 14.93 -11.89 -17.50
C VAL A 120 16.47 -11.74 -17.43
N PRO A 121 17.06 -10.68 -18.00
CA PRO A 121 18.51 -10.49 -17.98
C PRO A 121 19.09 -10.40 -16.56
N THR A 122 20.32 -10.88 -16.37
CA THR A 122 20.98 -10.98 -15.06
C THR A 122 21.06 -9.64 -14.32
N LYS A 123 21.34 -8.53 -15.02
CA LYS A 123 21.38 -7.21 -14.39
C LYS A 123 20.03 -6.80 -13.79
N TRP A 124 18.92 -7.10 -14.48
CA TRP A 124 17.57 -6.85 -13.97
C TRP A 124 17.26 -7.74 -12.78
N LYS A 125 17.62 -9.03 -12.80
CA LYS A 125 17.51 -9.92 -11.63
C LYS A 125 18.27 -9.37 -10.41
N ASN A 126 19.51 -8.92 -10.62
CA ASN A 126 20.33 -8.31 -9.57
C ASN A 126 19.68 -7.03 -9.03
N ALA A 127 19.18 -6.17 -9.91
CA ALA A 127 18.46 -4.95 -9.56
C ALA A 127 17.17 -5.25 -8.77
N THR A 128 16.38 -6.25 -9.15
CA THR A 128 15.21 -6.69 -8.41
C THR A 128 15.59 -7.15 -7.00
N ASN A 129 16.64 -7.96 -6.85
CA ASN A 129 17.11 -8.41 -5.53
C ASN A 129 17.57 -7.24 -4.63
N ARG A 130 18.24 -6.25 -5.23
CA ARG A 130 18.65 -5.02 -4.53
C ARG A 130 17.42 -4.20 -4.11
N ALA A 131 16.45 -4.01 -5.01
CA ALA A 131 15.22 -3.27 -4.74
C ALA A 131 14.42 -3.93 -3.60
N ILE A 132 14.25 -5.27 -3.62
CA ILE A 132 13.64 -6.05 -2.53
C ILE A 132 14.34 -5.76 -1.20
N SER A 133 15.68 -5.76 -1.20
CA SER A 133 16.46 -5.47 0.01
C SER A 133 16.24 -4.04 0.52
N LYS A 134 16.09 -3.06 -0.38
CA LYS A 134 15.82 -1.66 -0.02
C LYS A 134 14.41 -1.49 0.55
N TRP A 135 13.40 -2.09 -0.07
CA TRP A 135 12.02 -2.08 0.44
C TRP A 135 11.92 -2.78 1.80
N ASN A 136 12.52 -3.94 1.97
CA ASN A 136 12.56 -4.65 3.25
C ASN A 136 13.30 -3.86 4.35
N ALA A 137 14.27 -3.02 3.99
CA ALA A 137 14.96 -2.16 4.96
C ALA A 137 14.03 -1.09 5.57
N LEU A 138 12.91 -0.76 4.92
CA LEU A 138 11.88 0.14 5.48
C LEU A 138 11.20 -0.45 6.74
N ASN A 139 11.30 -1.76 6.96
CA ASN A 139 10.84 -2.41 8.19
C ASN A 139 11.64 -2.02 9.44
N GLN A 140 12.83 -1.43 9.27
CA GLN A 140 13.58 -0.83 10.37
C GLN A 140 12.95 0.49 10.84
N GLY A 141 12.18 1.15 9.96
CA GLY A 141 11.27 2.23 10.32
C GLY A 141 9.91 1.69 10.77
N ASN A 142 8.84 2.42 10.46
CA ASN A 142 7.49 2.04 10.86
C ASN A 142 6.67 1.36 9.74
N SER A 143 7.32 0.70 8.78
CA SER A 143 6.63 -0.08 7.74
C SER A 143 6.52 -1.57 8.11
N LYS A 144 5.49 -2.25 7.59
CA LYS A 144 5.36 -3.72 7.65
C LYS A 144 5.60 -4.44 6.32
N ILE A 145 6.02 -3.73 5.28
CA ILE A 145 6.27 -4.34 3.97
C ILE A 145 7.31 -5.44 4.08
N LYS A 146 6.94 -6.67 3.76
CA LYS A 146 7.88 -7.80 3.75
C LYS A 146 7.80 -8.49 2.40
N ILE A 147 8.93 -8.51 1.70
CA ILE A 147 9.07 -9.06 0.36
C ILE A 147 10.07 -10.21 0.39
N THR A 148 9.72 -11.32 -0.26
CA THR A 148 10.57 -12.48 -0.45
C THR A 148 10.60 -12.90 -1.91
N LEU A 149 11.70 -13.54 -2.33
CA LEU A 149 11.73 -14.22 -3.62
C LEU A 149 11.11 -15.59 -3.49
N THR A 150 10.36 -16.00 -4.51
CA THR A 150 9.89 -17.37 -4.68
C THR A 150 10.43 -17.94 -5.99
N SER A 151 10.67 -19.25 -6.02
CA SER A 151 11.00 -19.99 -7.24
C SER A 151 9.77 -20.48 -8.01
N SER A 152 8.56 -20.27 -7.46
CA SER A 152 7.30 -20.72 -8.05
C SER A 152 6.46 -19.55 -8.50
N SER A 153 6.24 -19.44 -9.82
CA SER A 153 5.40 -18.41 -10.44
C SER A 153 3.93 -18.46 -10.02
N SER A 154 3.42 -19.64 -9.63
CA SER A 154 2.05 -19.83 -9.17
C SER A 154 1.82 -19.33 -7.74
N SER A 155 2.89 -19.27 -6.93
CA SER A 155 2.86 -18.74 -5.56
C SER A 155 3.18 -17.24 -5.46
N ALA A 156 3.48 -16.60 -6.59
CA ALA A 156 3.97 -15.24 -6.63
C ALA A 156 2.83 -14.23 -6.60
N HIS A 157 2.97 -13.20 -5.77
CA HIS A 157 2.12 -12.01 -5.77
C HIS A 157 2.52 -11.05 -6.90
N ILE A 158 3.83 -10.92 -7.17
CA ILE A 158 4.35 -10.11 -8.29
C ILE A 158 5.22 -10.99 -9.18
N ARG A 159 5.02 -10.89 -10.50
CA ARG A 159 5.90 -11.51 -11.50
C ARG A 159 6.73 -10.43 -12.19
N VAL A 160 8.04 -10.66 -12.30
CA VAL A 160 8.94 -9.83 -13.11
C VAL A 160 9.22 -10.55 -14.41
N GLN A 161 8.86 -9.90 -15.51
CA GLN A 161 9.02 -10.41 -16.87
C GLN A 161 9.79 -9.40 -17.73
N LYS A 162 10.24 -9.82 -18.92
CA LYS A 162 10.91 -8.93 -19.86
C LYS A 162 10.01 -8.64 -21.06
N TYR A 163 10.22 -7.50 -21.67
CA TYR A 163 9.74 -7.19 -23.01
C TYR A 163 10.80 -6.40 -23.77
N TYR A 164 10.52 -6.11 -25.03
CA TYR A 164 11.31 -5.17 -25.82
C TYR A 164 10.37 -4.13 -26.41
N SER A 165 10.71 -2.86 -26.24
CA SER A 165 10.09 -1.75 -26.95
C SER A 165 11.15 -0.71 -27.23
N ASP A 166 11.05 -0.04 -28.38
CA ASP A 166 11.93 1.07 -28.72
C ASP A 166 11.44 2.43 -28.15
N ASN A 167 10.43 2.42 -27.29
CA ASN A 167 10.02 3.61 -26.55
C ASN A 167 11.05 4.00 -25.46
N ASN A 168 10.77 5.10 -24.76
CA ASN A 168 11.63 5.60 -23.69
C ASN A 168 11.24 5.08 -22.29
N VAL A 169 10.40 4.05 -22.23
CA VAL A 169 9.90 3.45 -20.99
C VAL A 169 10.88 2.37 -20.54
N LEU A 170 11.42 2.51 -19.33
CA LEU A 170 12.46 1.62 -18.80
C LEU A 170 11.89 0.30 -18.30
N ALA A 171 10.75 0.39 -17.64
CA ALA A 171 9.93 -0.71 -17.19
C ALA A 171 8.49 -0.18 -17.03
N ASN A 172 7.55 -1.08 -16.85
CA ASN A 172 6.19 -0.75 -16.46
C ASN A 172 5.68 -1.72 -15.41
N ALA A 173 4.70 -1.30 -14.65
CA ALA A 173 4.07 -2.10 -13.61
C ALA A 173 2.56 -1.91 -13.61
N TYR A 174 1.82 -2.98 -13.38
CA TYR A 174 0.41 -2.85 -13.07
C TYR A 174 0.22 -2.16 -11.73
N SER A 175 -0.79 -1.29 -11.66
CA SER A 175 -1.17 -0.62 -10.43
C SER A 175 -1.74 -1.60 -9.41
N ALA A 176 -1.61 -1.25 -8.13
CA ALA A 176 -2.38 -1.89 -7.08
C ALA A 176 -3.88 -1.62 -7.24
N THR A 177 -4.71 -2.56 -6.78
CA THR A 177 -6.14 -2.34 -6.62
C THR A 177 -6.51 -2.37 -5.14
N SER A 178 -7.77 -2.00 -4.84
CA SER A 178 -8.34 -2.15 -3.49
C SER A 178 -8.40 -3.60 -2.99
N THR A 179 -8.08 -4.60 -3.82
CA THR A 179 -8.08 -6.02 -3.42
C THR A 179 -6.81 -6.79 -3.76
N LYS A 180 -5.91 -6.23 -4.59
CA LYS A 180 -4.73 -6.94 -5.13
C LYS A 180 -3.48 -6.06 -5.15
N ILE A 181 -2.33 -6.71 -5.00
CA ILE A 181 -1.03 -6.11 -5.33
C ILE A 181 -0.90 -6.03 -6.85
N GLY A 182 -0.35 -4.93 -7.35
CA GLY A 182 -0.13 -4.74 -8.78
C GLY A 182 0.91 -5.73 -9.34
N SER A 183 0.59 -6.37 -10.46
CA SER A 183 1.46 -7.34 -11.12
C SER A 183 0.98 -7.58 -12.57
N PRO A 184 1.87 -7.84 -13.54
CA PRO A 184 3.33 -7.97 -13.43
C PRO A 184 4.11 -6.64 -13.46
N ILE A 185 5.42 -6.73 -13.22
CA ILE A 185 6.41 -5.74 -13.65
C ILE A 185 7.06 -6.25 -14.94
N SER A 186 7.03 -5.45 -16.00
CA SER A 186 7.72 -5.76 -17.27
C SER A 186 8.94 -4.86 -17.44
N VAL A 187 10.13 -5.44 -17.61
CA VAL A 187 11.38 -4.69 -17.81
C VAL A 187 11.74 -4.58 -19.29
N ASN A 188 12.09 -3.38 -19.75
CA ASN A 188 12.43 -3.15 -21.15
C ASN A 188 13.90 -3.51 -21.42
N THR A 189 14.11 -4.53 -22.25
CA THR A 189 15.45 -5.03 -22.59
C THR A 189 16.29 -4.06 -23.41
N LYS A 190 15.70 -3.01 -24.00
CA LYS A 190 16.44 -1.86 -24.58
C LYS A 190 17.46 -1.29 -23.58
N TYR A 191 17.12 -1.28 -22.30
CA TYR A 191 17.90 -0.67 -21.22
C TYR A 191 18.90 -1.59 -20.54
N ASN A 192 19.19 -2.77 -21.10
CA ASN A 192 20.21 -3.69 -20.56
C ASN A 192 21.62 -3.08 -20.48
N HIS A 193 21.88 -2.02 -21.24
CA HIS A 193 23.12 -1.26 -21.21
C HIS A 193 23.27 -0.38 -19.95
N TRP A 194 22.20 -0.13 -19.19
CA TRP A 194 22.24 0.66 -17.96
C TRP A 194 23.06 -0.03 -16.85
N THR A 195 23.45 0.77 -15.87
CA THR A 195 24.13 0.29 -14.67
C THR A 195 23.14 -0.46 -13.79
N GLU A 196 23.60 -1.48 -13.05
CA GLU A 196 22.73 -2.19 -12.11
C GLU A 196 22.14 -1.26 -11.03
N ASP A 197 22.85 -0.18 -10.70
CA ASP A 197 22.41 0.84 -9.76
C ASP A 197 21.26 1.68 -10.30
N GLY A 198 21.35 2.12 -11.56
CA GLY A 198 20.22 2.77 -12.25
C GLY A 198 19.02 1.85 -12.37
N LEU A 199 19.24 0.58 -12.76
CA LEU A 199 18.17 -0.42 -12.83
C LEU A 199 17.57 -0.73 -11.46
N THR A 200 18.36 -0.65 -10.37
CA THR A 200 17.84 -0.80 -9.00
C THR A 200 16.87 0.32 -8.67
N THR A 201 17.18 1.57 -9.04
CA THR A 201 16.26 2.70 -8.88
C THR A 201 14.95 2.46 -9.63
N VAL A 202 15.03 1.99 -10.89
CA VAL A 202 13.85 1.64 -11.69
C VAL A 202 13.03 0.55 -10.99
N MET A 203 13.64 -0.55 -10.57
CA MET A 203 12.90 -1.62 -9.88
C MET A 203 12.31 -1.17 -8.53
N MET A 204 12.94 -0.22 -7.83
CA MET A 204 12.36 0.38 -6.62
C MET A 204 11.09 1.19 -6.95
N HIS A 205 11.12 1.93 -8.06
CA HIS A 205 10.00 2.71 -8.59
C HIS A 205 8.82 1.82 -9.00
N GLU A 206 9.07 0.80 -9.82
CA GLU A 206 8.02 -0.13 -10.28
C GLU A 206 7.32 -0.86 -9.12
N LEU A 207 8.09 -1.25 -8.09
CA LEU A 207 7.51 -1.81 -6.87
C LEU A 207 6.61 -0.81 -6.12
N GLY A 208 6.90 0.49 -6.22
CA GLY A 208 6.04 1.54 -5.69
C GLY A 208 4.66 1.51 -6.33
N HIS A 209 4.57 1.40 -7.67
CA HIS A 209 3.29 1.23 -8.37
C HIS A 209 2.56 -0.05 -7.97
N CYS A 210 3.28 -1.18 -7.84
CA CYS A 210 2.69 -2.42 -7.33
C CYS A 210 2.11 -2.26 -5.90
N PHE A 211 2.62 -1.31 -5.12
CA PHE A 211 2.14 -0.94 -3.79
C PHE A 211 1.23 0.31 -3.80
N GLY A 212 0.73 0.73 -4.95
CA GLY A 212 -0.26 1.80 -5.07
C GLY A 212 0.30 3.22 -4.92
N LEU A 213 1.62 3.39 -4.94
CA LEU A 213 2.23 4.72 -5.05
C LEU A 213 2.14 5.22 -6.48
N ALA A 214 1.86 6.51 -6.62
CA ALA A 214 1.77 7.23 -7.87
C ALA A 214 2.91 8.21 -8.05
N HIS A 215 3.02 8.75 -9.28
CA HIS A 215 4.04 9.72 -9.60
C HIS A 215 3.98 10.98 -8.75
N THR A 216 5.13 11.36 -8.19
CA THR A 216 5.23 12.50 -7.25
C THR A 216 5.30 13.86 -7.96
N ASN A 217 5.66 13.84 -9.23
CA ASN A 217 5.68 15.02 -10.08
C ASN A 217 4.39 15.20 -10.90
N ASP A 218 3.35 14.36 -10.72
CA ASP A 218 2.09 14.41 -11.51
C ASP A 218 0.80 14.89 -10.80
N ASN A 219 0.12 15.94 -11.33
CA ASN A 219 -0.82 16.86 -10.65
C ASN A 219 -2.23 16.29 -10.49
N SER A 220 -2.48 15.10 -11.02
CA SER A 220 -3.78 14.43 -11.08
C SER A 220 -4.10 13.56 -9.86
N GLU A 221 -3.11 12.92 -9.22
CA GLU A 221 -3.37 11.84 -8.23
C GLU A 221 -3.66 12.29 -6.77
N THR A 222 -4.16 11.44 -5.89
CA THR A 222 -4.56 11.87 -4.53
C THR A 222 -3.35 12.13 -3.62
N LEU A 223 -3.21 13.34 -3.06
CA LEU A 223 -2.14 13.67 -2.11
C LEU A 223 -2.25 12.86 -0.81
N LEU A 224 -1.14 12.24 -0.41
CA LEU A 224 -1.06 11.52 0.86
C LEU A 224 -0.82 12.49 2.03
N ALA A 225 -1.81 12.62 2.92
CA ALA A 225 -1.72 13.48 4.10
C ALA A 225 -0.49 13.16 4.97
N GLY A 226 0.27 14.19 5.36
CA GLY A 226 1.52 14.03 6.12
C GLY A 226 2.78 13.90 5.27
N THR A 227 2.65 13.99 3.95
CA THR A 227 3.76 14.17 3.00
C THR A 227 3.69 15.57 2.41
N PRO A 228 4.84 16.19 2.05
CA PRO A 228 4.81 17.50 1.46
C PRO A 228 4.15 17.37 0.11
N ALA A 229 3.59 18.49 -0.28
CA ALA A 229 3.37 18.72 -1.66
C ALA A 229 4.70 18.85 -2.43
N SER A 230 5.81 18.12 -2.23
CA SER A 230 6.94 18.03 -3.18
C SER A 230 8.03 17.13 -2.70
N ASP A 231 8.55 16.32 -3.62
CA ASP A 231 9.77 15.59 -3.36
C ASP A 231 10.57 15.36 -4.64
N SER A 232 11.46 16.30 -4.94
CA SER A 232 12.39 16.20 -6.08
C SER A 232 13.37 15.03 -5.97
N GLN A 233 13.52 14.46 -4.77
CA GLN A 233 14.38 13.31 -4.51
C GLN A 233 13.59 12.01 -4.44
N SER A 234 12.27 12.04 -4.64
CA SER A 234 11.46 10.84 -4.62
C SER A 234 11.90 9.87 -5.70
N ILE A 235 11.90 8.59 -5.33
CA ILE A 235 12.03 7.48 -6.26
C ILE A 235 10.81 7.35 -7.18
N MET A 236 9.65 7.88 -6.80
CA MET A 236 8.40 7.89 -7.57
C MET A 236 8.28 9.11 -8.50
N ASN A 237 9.37 9.80 -8.83
CA ASN A 237 9.33 10.77 -9.93
C ASN A 237 9.36 10.02 -11.27
N SER A 238 8.55 10.45 -12.24
CA SER A 238 8.42 9.82 -13.58
C SER A 238 9.67 9.84 -14.44
N SER A 239 10.75 10.46 -13.94
CA SER A 239 12.08 10.36 -14.56
C SER A 239 13.09 9.82 -13.56
N THR A 240 13.70 8.71 -13.97
CA THR A 240 14.81 8.07 -13.26
C THR A 240 16.08 8.22 -14.09
N GLY A 241 17.19 8.58 -13.42
CA GLY A 241 18.50 8.63 -14.07
C GLY A 241 19.18 7.26 -14.06
N ASN A 242 20.21 7.08 -14.88
CA ASN A 242 21.08 5.89 -14.85
C ASN A 242 22.07 5.94 -13.68
N SER A 243 21.56 6.11 -12.47
CA SER A 243 22.32 6.16 -11.22
C SER A 243 21.43 5.72 -10.07
N TYR A 244 22.05 5.26 -8.99
CA TYR A 244 21.32 4.91 -7.79
C TYR A 244 20.67 6.15 -7.15
N ARG A 245 19.38 6.06 -6.83
CA ARG A 245 18.64 7.02 -6.01
C ARG A 245 18.05 6.29 -4.80
N PRO A 246 18.39 6.67 -3.56
CA PRO A 246 17.78 6.09 -2.38
C PRO A 246 16.34 6.60 -2.19
N PHE A 247 15.55 5.90 -1.38
CA PHE A 247 14.30 6.45 -0.86
C PHE A 247 14.56 7.80 -0.19
N SER A 248 13.80 8.81 -0.58
CA SER A 248 13.79 10.09 0.10
C SER A 248 13.24 9.95 1.53
N PHE A 249 13.28 11.03 2.30
CA PHE A 249 12.60 11.05 3.60
C PHE A 249 11.09 10.83 3.44
N TYR A 250 10.47 11.44 2.43
CA TYR A 250 9.02 11.39 2.26
C TYR A 250 8.58 10.07 1.65
N ASP A 251 9.35 9.43 0.76
CA ASP A 251 9.05 8.07 0.27
C ASP A 251 8.84 7.09 1.43
N LYS A 252 9.74 7.17 2.44
CA LYS A 252 9.63 6.36 3.66
C LYS A 252 8.38 6.74 4.43
N LYS A 253 8.10 8.03 4.58
CA LYS A 253 6.92 8.51 5.31
C LYS A 253 5.61 8.06 4.66
N ALA A 254 5.51 8.11 3.34
CA ALA A 254 4.36 7.62 2.60
C ALA A 254 4.13 6.14 2.86
N VAL A 255 5.18 5.33 2.75
CA VAL A 255 5.12 3.90 3.02
C VAL A 255 4.72 3.60 4.48
N GLU A 256 5.18 4.40 5.45
CA GLU A 256 4.76 4.27 6.86
C GLU A 256 3.29 4.62 7.09
N ILE A 257 2.75 5.61 6.38
CA ILE A 257 1.34 6.01 6.47
C ILE A 257 0.42 4.92 5.88
N LEU A 258 0.80 4.39 4.71
CA LEU A 258 0.01 3.38 4.02
C LEU A 258 0.09 2.02 4.71
N TYR A 259 1.30 1.63 5.09
CA TYR A 259 1.64 0.31 5.58
C TYR A 259 2.27 0.36 6.97
N PRO A 260 1.61 0.97 7.97
CA PRO A 260 2.18 1.07 9.30
C PRO A 260 2.38 -0.34 9.86
N LYS A 261 3.56 -0.57 10.43
CA LYS A 261 3.75 -1.67 11.36
C LYS A 261 2.76 -1.47 12.50
N ALA A 262 1.99 -2.51 12.84
CA ALA A 262 1.13 -2.47 14.01
C ALA A 262 1.96 -1.88 15.16
N SER A 263 1.51 -0.75 15.69
CA SER A 263 2.29 0.13 16.56
C SER A 263 3.08 -0.75 17.52
N SER A 264 4.41 -0.72 17.40
CA SER A 264 5.30 -1.35 18.36
C SER A 264 5.12 -0.57 19.65
N SER A 265 4.03 -0.82 20.40
CA SER A 265 3.54 -0.03 21.52
C SER A 265 4.68 0.66 22.26
N ILE A 266 4.53 1.96 22.53
CA ILE A 266 5.50 2.63 23.39
C ILE A 266 5.60 1.79 24.67
N ASN A 267 6.81 1.36 25.01
CA ASN A 267 7.00 0.60 26.24
C ASN A 267 6.81 1.58 27.39
N LEU A 268 5.69 1.47 28.09
CA LEU A 268 5.35 2.35 29.20
C LEU A 268 5.42 1.57 30.51
N SER A 269 5.86 2.22 31.57
CA SER A 269 5.69 1.73 32.94
C SER A 269 5.25 2.86 33.86
N ILE A 270 4.25 2.63 34.70
CA ILE A 270 3.86 3.56 35.78
C ILE A 270 4.40 3.03 37.10
N SER A 271 5.17 3.87 37.79
CA SER A 271 5.58 3.68 39.18
C SER A 271 4.83 4.65 40.10
N GLY A 272 4.56 4.24 41.33
CA GLY A 272 3.80 5.00 42.32
C GLY A 272 3.28 4.10 43.43
N PRO A 273 2.67 4.68 44.48
CA PRO A 273 2.19 3.93 45.63
C PRO A 273 1.04 2.96 45.26
N SER A 274 1.06 1.75 45.83
CA SER A 274 -0.02 0.75 45.70
C SER A 274 -1.21 1.05 46.63
N SER A 275 -0.99 1.88 47.63
CA SER A 275 -2.01 2.39 48.54
C SER A 275 -1.60 3.75 49.08
N TYR A 276 -2.58 4.59 49.40
CA TYR A 276 -2.36 5.89 50.06
C TYR A 276 -3.23 6.01 51.29
N ARG A 277 -2.78 6.76 52.32
CA ARG A 277 -3.50 6.86 53.59
C ARG A 277 -4.34 8.13 53.65
N VAL A 278 -5.65 8.01 53.89
CA VAL A 278 -6.53 9.16 54.08
C VAL A 278 -6.53 9.55 55.57
N VAL A 279 -5.75 10.57 55.93
CA VAL A 279 -5.78 11.14 57.28
C VAL A 279 -6.72 12.33 57.30
N SER A 280 -7.75 12.30 58.16
CA SER A 280 -8.71 13.39 58.32
C SER A 280 -7.99 14.73 58.50
N GLY A 281 -8.29 15.68 57.61
CA GLY A 281 -7.77 17.06 57.67
C GLY A 281 -6.40 17.31 57.02
N ARG A 282 -5.78 16.34 56.32
CA ARG A 282 -4.57 16.58 55.51
C ARG A 282 -4.77 16.18 54.05
N ASN A 283 -4.32 17.02 53.13
CA ASN A 283 -4.17 16.64 51.73
C ASN A 283 -3.08 15.55 51.66
N TYR A 284 -3.41 14.40 51.09
CA TYR A 284 -2.41 13.38 50.80
C TYR A 284 -1.94 13.57 49.37
N HIS A 285 -0.63 13.63 49.19
CA HIS A 285 0.02 13.74 47.90
C HIS A 285 0.59 12.38 47.52
N ALA A 286 0.07 11.80 46.45
CA ALA A 286 0.65 10.62 45.83
C ALA A 286 1.15 11.01 44.43
N GLU A 287 2.42 10.73 44.16
CA GLU A 287 3.03 10.98 42.85
C GLU A 287 3.11 9.66 42.07
N TRP A 288 2.71 9.72 40.80
CA TRP A 288 2.93 8.66 39.83
C TRP A 288 3.88 9.13 38.75
N ILE A 289 4.87 8.29 38.45
CA ILE A 289 5.91 8.57 37.47
C ILE A 289 5.75 7.60 36.31
N LEU A 290 5.59 8.17 35.12
CA LEU A 290 5.59 7.48 33.85
C LEU A 290 7.03 7.37 33.34
N SER A 291 7.47 6.14 33.11
CA SER A 291 8.69 5.87 32.35
C SER A 291 8.32 5.49 30.93
N ILE A 292 9.01 6.11 29.97
CA ILE A 292 8.83 5.92 28.53
C ILE A 292 10.08 5.21 28.02
N GLY A 293 9.91 4.04 27.42
CA GLY A 293 10.99 3.19 26.95
C GLY A 293 11.76 3.77 25.77
N ALA A 294 12.96 3.22 25.53
CA ALA A 294 13.88 3.70 24.49
C ALA A 294 13.37 3.57 23.04
N ASN A 295 12.17 2.99 22.83
CA ASN A 295 11.55 2.80 21.52
C ASN A 295 10.60 3.93 21.11
N SER A 296 10.73 5.11 21.71
CA SER A 296 9.96 6.32 21.39
C SER A 296 10.85 7.56 21.28
N GLU A 297 10.38 8.58 20.56
CA GLU A 297 11.15 9.81 20.31
C GLU A 297 10.43 11.07 20.80
N ALA A 298 11.10 11.85 21.65
CA ALA A 298 10.59 13.12 22.17
C ALA A 298 10.48 14.21 21.06
N PRO A 299 9.60 15.23 21.20
CA PRO A 299 8.73 15.50 22.36
C PRO A 299 7.57 14.51 22.50
N TYR A 300 7.07 14.38 23.73
CA TYR A 300 5.92 13.53 24.06
C TYR A 300 4.71 14.40 24.42
N GLU A 301 3.55 14.07 23.86
CA GLU A 301 2.24 14.50 24.35
C GLU A 301 1.76 13.45 25.36
N ILE A 302 1.57 13.86 26.62
CA ILE A 302 1.19 12.95 27.72
C ILE A 302 -0.13 13.42 28.30
N THR A 303 -1.09 12.50 28.38
CA THR A 303 -2.40 12.73 29.00
C THR A 303 -2.63 11.72 30.11
N TRP A 304 -2.91 12.20 31.31
CA TRP A 304 -3.25 11.35 32.45
C TRP A 304 -4.76 11.27 32.63
N TYR A 305 -5.23 10.13 33.11
CA TYR A 305 -6.62 9.91 33.49
C TYR A 305 -6.70 9.21 34.82
N THR A 306 -7.79 9.47 35.55
CA THR A 306 -8.14 8.73 36.76
C THR A 306 -9.57 8.20 36.63
N ARG A 307 -9.90 7.14 37.34
CA ARG A 307 -11.31 6.73 37.49
C ARG A 307 -11.60 6.14 38.86
N THR A 308 -12.82 6.41 39.32
CA THR A 308 -13.51 5.69 40.40
C THR A 308 -14.78 5.08 39.79
N GLY A 309 -14.78 3.78 39.48
CA GLY A 309 -15.87 3.12 38.75
C GLY A 309 -15.60 2.99 37.25
N SER A 310 -16.60 3.29 36.41
CA SER A 310 -16.55 3.02 34.97
C SER A 310 -16.00 4.14 34.10
N THR A 311 -16.00 5.39 34.59
CA THR A 311 -15.73 6.58 33.76
C THR A 311 -14.32 7.12 34.01
N TRP A 312 -13.54 7.28 32.94
CA TRP A 312 -12.25 7.96 32.98
C TRP A 312 -12.43 9.48 32.95
N VAL A 313 -11.77 10.16 33.88
CA VAL A 313 -11.70 11.62 33.95
C VAL A 313 -10.28 12.03 33.58
N GLU A 314 -10.15 12.90 32.58
CA GLU A 314 -8.87 13.45 32.17
C GLU A 314 -8.32 14.40 33.23
N TYR A 315 -7.03 14.27 33.50
CA TYR A 315 -6.26 15.15 34.35
C TYR A 315 -5.03 15.58 33.54
N SER A 316 -5.09 16.75 32.90
CA SER A 316 -4.02 17.15 32.01
C SER A 316 -2.79 17.63 32.80
N SER A 317 -1.71 16.87 32.69
CA SER A 317 -0.36 17.38 32.97
C SER A 317 0.54 16.84 31.87
N ALA A 318 1.11 17.72 31.04
CA ALA A 318 2.06 17.36 29.97
C ALA A 318 3.44 16.91 30.52
N LYS A 319 3.47 16.36 31.73
CA LYS A 319 4.66 15.96 32.47
C LYS A 319 4.68 14.45 32.65
N ASN A 320 5.89 13.92 32.75
CA ASN A 320 6.15 12.51 33.03
C ASN A 320 5.77 12.10 34.47
N SER A 321 5.28 13.03 35.29
CA SER A 321 4.69 12.72 36.58
C SER A 321 3.40 13.50 36.81
N THR A 322 2.51 12.93 37.62
CA THR A 322 1.27 13.58 38.06
C THR A 322 1.01 13.30 39.54
N THR A 323 0.29 14.23 40.18
CA THR A 323 -0.11 14.14 41.58
C THR A 323 -1.62 14.14 41.69
N ILE A 324 -2.16 13.22 42.48
CA ILE A 324 -3.61 13.19 42.78
C ILE A 324 -3.81 13.69 44.20
N ASP A 325 -4.63 14.74 44.34
CA ASP A 325 -4.97 15.33 45.63
C ASP A 325 -6.36 14.89 46.13
N ASN A 326 -6.44 14.68 47.44
CA ASN A 326 -7.62 14.19 48.15
C ASN A 326 -8.87 15.09 48.02
N GLN A 327 -8.74 16.36 47.61
CA GLN A 327 -9.89 17.25 47.40
C GLN A 327 -10.79 16.83 46.23
N GLN A 328 -10.31 15.92 45.37
CA GLN A 328 -11.03 15.50 44.17
C GLN A 328 -11.86 14.22 44.38
N PHE A 329 -11.77 13.55 45.54
CA PHE A 329 -12.47 12.29 45.78
C PHE A 329 -13.26 12.30 47.10
N PRO A 330 -14.52 11.81 47.10
CA PRO A 330 -15.33 11.71 48.32
C PRO A 330 -14.73 10.72 49.32
N ARG A 331 -14.93 10.97 50.63
CA ARG A 331 -14.30 10.31 51.81
C ARG A 331 -14.69 8.84 52.05
N VAL A 332 -14.78 8.02 51.01
CA VAL A 332 -15.19 6.61 51.09
C VAL A 332 -14.12 5.71 50.46
N SER A 333 -13.96 4.49 50.95
CA SER A 333 -12.95 3.54 50.46
C SER A 333 -13.24 3.15 49.01
N TYR A 334 -12.51 3.73 48.07
CA TYR A 334 -12.55 3.35 46.65
C TYR A 334 -11.21 2.80 46.19
N SER A 335 -11.27 1.91 45.20
CA SER A 335 -10.14 1.61 44.33
C SER A 335 -10.06 2.68 43.24
N ILE A 336 -8.90 3.31 43.10
CA ILE A 336 -8.62 4.24 42.01
C ILE A 336 -7.80 3.50 40.95
N ASP A 337 -8.12 3.75 39.68
CA ASP A 337 -7.23 3.41 38.57
C ASP A 337 -6.66 4.68 37.95
N ILE A 338 -5.41 4.59 37.50
CA ILE A 338 -4.69 5.67 36.81
C ILE A 338 -4.28 5.17 35.44
N LYS A 339 -4.46 5.99 34.42
CA LYS A 339 -4.03 5.73 33.06
C LYS A 339 -3.14 6.85 32.57
N ALA A 340 -2.07 6.50 31.86
CA ALA A 340 -1.29 7.44 31.06
C ALA A 340 -1.42 7.06 29.59
N VAL A 341 -1.65 8.05 28.74
CA VAL A 341 -1.60 7.95 27.29
C VAL A 341 -0.44 8.80 26.81
N VAL A 342 0.44 8.23 25.99
CA VAL A 342 1.60 8.89 25.41
C VAL A 342 1.47 8.89 23.92
N LYS A 343 1.80 10.02 23.31
CA LYS A 343 2.01 10.16 21.88
C LYS A 343 3.37 10.79 21.63
N ASP A 344 4.19 10.17 20.79
CA ASP A 344 5.53 10.67 20.47
C ASP A 344 5.53 11.61 19.24
N LYS A 345 6.68 12.18 18.89
CA LYS A 345 6.79 13.11 17.75
C LYS A 345 6.39 12.49 16.40
N ASN A 346 6.39 11.16 16.31
CA ASN A 346 6.07 10.40 15.12
C ASN A 346 4.60 9.95 15.11
N ASN A 347 3.76 10.48 16.03
CA ASN A 347 2.38 10.08 16.28
C ASN A 347 2.21 8.63 16.74
N LYS A 348 3.28 7.99 17.23
CA LYS A 348 3.19 6.67 17.84
C LYS A 348 2.49 6.81 19.18
N THR A 349 1.50 5.96 19.46
CA THR A 349 0.76 5.99 20.72
C THR A 349 1.09 4.81 21.62
N GLY A 350 1.00 5.01 22.92
CA GLY A 350 1.02 3.97 23.93
C GLY A 350 0.11 4.32 25.09
N GLU A 351 -0.45 3.30 25.73
CA GLU A 351 -1.23 3.48 26.95
C GLU A 351 -0.78 2.50 28.04
N ILE A 352 -0.94 2.91 29.29
CA ILE A 352 -0.71 2.04 30.44
C ILE A 352 -1.68 2.40 31.56
N ILE A 353 -2.19 1.37 32.23
CA ILE A 353 -3.12 1.49 33.35
C ILE A 353 -2.49 0.87 34.60
N LYS A 354 -2.52 1.60 35.71
CA LYS A 354 -2.28 1.10 37.07
C LYS A 354 -3.63 1.03 37.78
N SER A 355 -4.11 -0.18 38.05
CA SER A 355 -5.42 -0.40 38.67
C SER A 355 -5.35 -0.74 40.16
N ASN A 356 -6.50 -0.65 40.83
CA ASN A 356 -6.73 -1.13 42.19
C ASN A 356 -5.87 -0.44 43.26
N ILE A 357 -5.60 0.86 43.09
CA ILE A 357 -4.89 1.66 44.08
C ILE A 357 -5.82 1.90 45.25
N ARG A 358 -5.46 1.39 46.43
CA ARG A 358 -6.33 1.43 47.62
C ARG A 358 -6.16 2.71 48.43
N ALA A 359 -7.27 3.35 48.75
CA ALA A 359 -7.34 4.37 49.80
C ALA A 359 -7.52 3.67 51.17
N ASN A 360 -6.52 3.78 52.06
CA ASN A 360 -6.52 3.18 53.40
C ASN A 360 -6.72 4.20 54.52
#